data_AF-A0A0Q0BW68-F1
#
_entry.id   AF-A0A0Q0BW68-F1
#
_cell.length_a   1.000
_cell.length_b   1.000
_cell.length_c   1.000
_cell.angle_alpha   90.00
_cell.angle_beta   90.00
_cell.angle_gamma   90.00
#
_symmetry.space_group_name_H-M   'P 1'
#
loop_
_entity.id
_entity.type
_entity.pdbx_description
1 polymer ?
#
loop_
_entity_poly.entity_id
_entity_poly.type
_entity_poly.pdbx_seq_one_letter_code
_entity_poly.pdbx_strand_id
1 'polypeptide(L)'
;MAHTGMTKSLKFSHKILLAASLVVIAAFTLFTLYNDYLQRNALRVQLKENLNQTGESTAGNIRNWLSGRILLVENLAENASSPQSQSPEAQNLALGQPTLIATFMSIYQGKRDGSFVTQPPDDMPADYDPRTRPWYVDAIRAGKTILTEPYLDAVTKGLIVTLATPVKGTSGVSGVIGGDLSLEILVKMISSLRLHGDGYAFLVDANGRILVHPDTSLVMKTLAEVYPANTPVLSQDLSESQHAGKSQIVTFAHVDGLPSVNWYVGVAMDKEIAYAALGEFRNSAIVATVIAVVLIILLLGMLLSVLMRPLNLMGRAMHDIAAGEGDLTKRLTIQSEDEFGYLGNGFNLFVERIHDSMREVASSTVQLNEVALRVVNASNSSMLNSDQQSNRTNSVAAAINELGAATQEIAQNAARASGHSSDARTLASDGQEVVGQNIAAMSRLSRRISNASEQIETLNTKTANIGQILEVITGISQQTNLLALNAAMKPRARVKPAEVSP
;
A
#
# COMPACT_ATOMS: atom_id res chain seq x y z
N MET A 1 10.88 -35.26 5.85
CA MET A 1 9.67 -34.89 5.08
C MET A 1 9.16 -33.57 5.62
N ALA A 2 9.48 -32.46 4.96
CA ALA A 2 9.05 -31.12 5.34
C ALA A 2 7.93 -30.70 4.38
N HIS A 3 6.70 -30.60 4.90
CA HIS A 3 5.57 -29.98 4.20
C HIS A 3 5.45 -28.53 4.67
N THR A 4 6.12 -27.61 3.99
CA THR A 4 5.82 -26.19 4.07
C THR A 4 4.61 -25.92 3.19
N GLY A 5 3.43 -25.88 3.81
CA GLY A 5 2.21 -25.41 3.16
C GLY A 5 2.36 -23.94 2.77
N MET A 6 2.59 -23.67 1.49
CA MET A 6 2.40 -22.33 0.91
C MET A 6 0.94 -21.95 1.07
N THR A 7 0.61 -21.17 2.10
CA THR A 7 -0.66 -20.45 2.16
C THR A 7 -0.69 -19.49 0.97
N LYS A 8 -1.50 -19.78 -0.04
CA LYS A 8 -1.77 -18.85 -1.15
C LYS A 8 -2.24 -17.53 -0.56
N SER A 9 -1.38 -16.52 -0.57
CA SER A 9 -1.74 -15.19 -0.09
C SER A 9 -2.78 -14.57 -1.03
N LEU A 10 -3.81 -13.97 -0.45
CA LEU A 10 -4.83 -13.24 -1.21
C LEU A 10 -4.16 -12.15 -2.05
N LYS A 11 -4.57 -12.00 -3.33
CA LYS A 11 -4.15 -10.87 -4.17
C LYS A 11 -4.53 -9.56 -3.49
N PHE A 12 -3.74 -8.52 -3.69
CA PHE A 12 -3.97 -7.20 -3.08
C PHE A 12 -5.40 -6.67 -3.31
N SER A 13 -5.94 -6.84 -4.52
CA SER A 13 -7.34 -6.46 -4.85
C SER A 13 -8.38 -7.16 -3.98
N HIS A 14 -8.16 -8.43 -3.62
CA HIS A 14 -9.09 -9.19 -2.78
C HIS A 14 -8.98 -8.74 -1.32
N LYS A 15 -7.78 -8.35 -0.85
CA LYS A 15 -7.60 -7.78 0.50
C LYS A 15 -8.35 -6.45 0.64
N ILE A 16 -8.26 -5.57 -0.35
CA ILE A 16 -9.02 -4.31 -0.37
C ILE A 16 -10.52 -4.58 -0.41
N LEU A 17 -10.98 -5.45 -1.32
CA LEU A 17 -12.40 -5.80 -1.43
C LEU A 17 -12.94 -6.31 -0.09
N LEU A 18 -12.22 -7.22 0.57
CA LEU A 18 -12.63 -7.80 1.85
C LEU A 18 -12.67 -6.76 2.97
N ALA A 19 -11.64 -5.90 3.08
CA ALA A 19 -11.60 -4.82 4.04
C ALA A 19 -12.76 -3.81 3.83
N ALA A 20 -12.97 -3.38 2.59
CA ALA A 20 -14.08 -2.48 2.25
C ALA A 20 -15.44 -3.13 2.51
N SER A 21 -15.61 -4.42 2.18
CA SER A 21 -16.84 -5.17 2.45
C SER A 21 -17.13 -5.24 3.95
N LEU A 22 -16.12 -5.48 4.79
CA LEU A 22 -16.28 -5.51 6.24
C LEU A 22 -16.72 -4.15 6.79
N VAL A 23 -16.13 -3.06 6.31
CA VAL A 23 -16.52 -1.70 6.72
C VAL A 23 -17.96 -1.40 6.32
N VAL A 24 -18.35 -1.74 5.09
CA VAL A 24 -19.73 -1.56 4.60
C VAL A 24 -20.71 -2.39 5.42
N ILE A 25 -20.42 -3.68 5.64
CA ILE A 25 -21.26 -4.56 6.47
C ILE A 25 -21.40 -3.99 7.88
N ALA A 26 -20.32 -3.53 8.51
CA ALA A 26 -20.36 -2.94 9.84
C ALA A 26 -21.21 -1.66 9.87
N ALA A 27 -21.04 -0.76 8.90
CA ALA A 27 -21.80 0.48 8.80
C ALA A 27 -23.30 0.21 8.62
N PHE A 28 -23.67 -0.70 7.71
CA PHE A 28 -25.07 -1.06 7.49
C PHE A 28 -25.67 -1.82 8.68
N THR A 29 -24.89 -2.66 9.36
CA THR A 29 -25.35 -3.35 10.58
C THR A 29 -25.64 -2.34 11.69
N LEU A 30 -24.73 -1.39 11.92
CA LEU A 30 -24.93 -0.31 12.88
C LEU A 30 -26.14 0.56 12.53
N PHE A 31 -26.29 0.90 11.25
CA PHE A 31 -27.43 1.68 10.78
C PHE A 31 -28.77 0.95 11.01
N THR A 32 -28.83 -0.35 10.67
CA THR A 32 -30.03 -1.17 10.89
C THR A 32 -30.36 -1.32 12.37
N LEU A 33 -29.37 -1.55 13.23
CA LEU A 33 -29.56 -1.61 14.69
C LEU A 33 -30.04 -0.27 15.26
N TYR A 34 -29.46 0.84 14.80
CA TYR A 34 -29.86 2.18 15.23
C TYR A 34 -31.31 2.50 14.81
N ASN A 35 -31.70 2.14 13.59
CA ASN A 35 -33.06 2.37 13.10
C ASN A 35 -34.08 1.47 13.82
N ASP A 36 -33.75 0.18 14.05
CA ASP A 36 -34.59 -0.73 14.85
C ASP A 36 -34.81 -0.16 16.27
N TYR A 37 -33.76 0.39 16.90
CA TYR A 37 -33.88 1.06 18.20
C TYR A 37 -34.81 2.29 18.14
N LEU A 38 -34.62 3.18 17.17
CA LEU A 38 -35.46 4.37 17.00
C LEU A 38 -36.93 4.01 16.79
N GLN A 39 -37.20 3.02 15.94
CA GLN A 39 -38.56 2.59 15.64
C GLN A 39 -39.24 1.90 16.81
N ARG A 40 -38.52 1.04 17.56
CA ARG A 40 -39.05 0.44 18.78
C ARG A 40 -39.47 1.50 19.78
N ASN A 41 -38.66 2.54 19.96
CA ASN A 41 -38.99 3.65 20.84
C ASN A 41 -40.19 4.46 20.33
N ALA A 42 -40.23 4.79 19.03
CA ALA A 42 -41.35 5.49 18.43
C ALA A 42 -42.66 4.70 18.57
N LEU A 43 -42.63 3.39 18.30
CA LEU A 43 -43.79 2.53 18.46
C LEU A 43 -44.19 2.36 19.93
N ARG A 44 -43.23 2.25 20.85
CA ARG A 44 -43.53 2.22 22.30
C ARG A 44 -44.27 3.47 22.76
N VAL A 45 -43.87 4.66 22.29
CA VAL A 45 -44.54 5.92 22.58
C VAL A 45 -45.95 5.95 21.97
N GLN A 46 -46.09 5.54 20.72
CA GLN A 46 -47.39 5.49 20.04
C GLN A 46 -48.34 4.47 20.69
N LEU A 47 -47.84 3.30 21.08
CA LEU A 47 -48.60 2.30 21.83
C LEU A 47 -49.02 2.85 23.19
N LYS A 48 -48.12 3.52 23.92
CA LYS A 48 -48.46 4.17 25.20
C LYS A 48 -49.63 5.14 25.02
N GLU A 49 -49.52 6.03 24.05
CA GLU A 49 -50.55 7.02 23.78
C GLU A 49 -51.89 6.37 23.38
N ASN A 50 -51.86 5.39 22.47
CA ASN A 50 -53.07 4.73 21.99
C ASN A 50 -53.77 3.91 23.08
N LEU A 51 -53.01 3.16 23.88
CA LEU A 51 -53.56 2.39 25.00
C LEU A 51 -54.09 3.31 26.10
N ASN A 52 -53.39 4.41 26.40
CA ASN A 52 -53.88 5.40 27.37
C ASN A 52 -55.16 6.08 26.91
N GLN A 53 -55.22 6.55 25.66
CA GLN A 53 -56.45 7.11 25.07
C GLN A 53 -57.61 6.11 25.11
N THR A 54 -57.33 4.84 24.83
CA THR A 54 -58.35 3.79 24.90
C THR A 54 -58.81 3.54 26.34
N GLY A 55 -57.87 3.49 27.28
CA GLY A 55 -58.15 3.36 28.71
C GLY A 55 -58.97 4.55 29.24
N GLU A 56 -58.57 5.78 28.93
CA GLU A 56 -59.26 7.01 29.33
C GLU A 56 -60.65 7.12 28.71
N SER A 57 -60.81 6.77 27.43
CA SER A 57 -62.13 6.76 26.78
C SER A 57 -63.05 5.72 27.44
N THR A 58 -62.52 4.53 27.74
CA THR A 58 -63.27 3.47 28.42
C THR A 58 -63.64 3.87 29.85
N ALA A 59 -62.69 4.46 30.59
CA ALA A 59 -62.92 5.01 31.93
C ALA A 59 -63.97 6.12 31.90
N GLY A 60 -63.91 7.02 30.93
CA GLY A 60 -64.90 8.07 30.70
C GLY A 60 -66.30 7.51 30.39
N ASN A 61 -66.38 6.44 29.60
CA ASN A 61 -67.65 5.76 29.31
C ASN A 61 -68.25 5.12 30.57
N ILE A 62 -67.44 4.43 31.38
CA ILE A 62 -67.88 3.85 32.67
C ILE A 62 -68.32 4.96 33.62
N ARG A 63 -67.53 6.03 33.75
CA ARG A 63 -67.87 7.21 34.55
C ARG A 63 -69.22 7.76 34.13
N ASN A 64 -69.41 8.10 32.86
CA ASN A 64 -70.66 8.68 32.37
C ASN A 64 -71.85 7.74 32.59
N TRP A 65 -71.64 6.43 32.39
CA TRP A 65 -72.64 5.42 32.65
C TRP A 65 -73.04 5.37 34.13
N LEU A 66 -72.07 5.38 35.06
CA LEU A 66 -72.32 5.39 36.50
C LEU A 66 -72.90 6.73 36.97
N SER A 67 -72.41 7.87 36.50
CA SER A 67 -72.90 9.21 36.85
C SER A 67 -74.39 9.36 36.55
N GLY A 68 -74.87 8.82 35.43
CA GLY A 68 -76.30 8.81 35.14
C GLY A 68 -77.12 8.05 36.19
N ARG A 69 -76.62 6.92 36.70
CA ARG A 69 -77.29 6.14 37.76
C ARG A 69 -77.18 6.78 39.14
N ILE A 70 -76.04 7.41 39.43
CA ILE A 70 -75.83 8.20 40.65
C ILE A 70 -76.90 9.28 40.74
N LEU A 71 -77.09 10.06 39.67
CA LEU A 71 -78.10 11.12 39.63
C LEU A 71 -79.53 10.59 39.79
N LEU A 72 -79.85 9.40 39.27
CA LEU A 72 -81.17 8.78 39.47
C LEU A 72 -81.41 8.40 40.93
N VAL A 73 -80.42 7.80 41.61
CA VAL A 73 -80.53 7.43 43.03
C VAL A 73 -80.59 8.69 43.92
N GLU A 74 -79.80 9.71 43.61
CA GLU A 74 -79.82 11.00 44.31
C GLU A 74 -81.17 11.70 44.17
N ASN A 75 -81.70 11.80 42.94
CA ASN A 75 -83.01 12.39 42.70
C ASN A 75 -84.12 11.65 43.45
N LEU A 76 -84.08 10.31 43.44
CA LEU A 76 -85.04 9.49 44.17
C LEU A 76 -84.98 9.76 45.69
N ALA A 77 -83.79 9.92 46.25
CA ALA A 77 -83.63 10.22 47.67
C ALA A 77 -84.03 11.66 48.06
N GLU A 78 -83.78 12.64 47.19
CA GLU A 78 -84.31 13.98 47.37
C GLU A 78 -85.85 13.97 47.39
N ASN A 79 -86.48 13.26 46.46
CA ASN A 79 -87.94 13.11 46.42
C ASN A 79 -88.50 12.36 47.64
N ALA A 80 -87.79 11.34 48.12
CA ALA A 80 -88.15 10.56 49.31
C ALA A 80 -87.98 11.33 50.63
N SER A 81 -87.24 12.45 50.60
CA SER A 81 -87.05 13.33 51.77
C SER A 81 -88.29 14.18 52.08
N SER A 82 -89.23 14.33 51.13
CA SER A 82 -90.47 15.08 51.31
C SER A 82 -91.44 14.35 52.27
N PRO A 83 -92.09 15.04 53.23
CA PRO A 83 -93.05 14.43 54.16
C PRO A 83 -94.22 13.71 53.46
N GLN A 84 -94.62 14.18 52.28
CA GLN A 84 -95.71 13.58 51.48
C GLN A 84 -95.31 12.24 50.84
N SER A 85 -94.02 11.96 50.74
CA SER A 85 -93.45 10.78 50.08
C SER A 85 -93.14 9.62 51.05
N GLN A 86 -93.50 9.76 52.34
CA GLN A 86 -93.12 8.78 53.37
C GLN A 86 -94.10 7.62 53.57
N SER A 87 -95.29 7.67 52.94
CA SER A 87 -96.25 6.56 53.00
C SER A 87 -95.74 5.33 52.24
N PRO A 88 -96.07 4.09 52.68
CA PRO A 88 -95.64 2.88 51.98
C PRO A 88 -96.07 2.84 50.50
N GLU A 89 -97.24 3.37 50.18
CA GLU A 89 -97.79 3.44 48.82
C GLU A 89 -97.00 4.42 47.94
N ALA A 90 -96.70 5.62 48.45
CA ALA A 90 -95.90 6.61 47.73
C ALA A 90 -94.46 6.12 47.49
N GLN A 91 -93.90 5.43 48.48
CA GLN A 91 -92.57 4.81 48.40
C GLN A 91 -92.52 3.71 47.33
N ASN A 92 -93.50 2.80 47.31
CA ASN A 92 -93.61 1.76 46.30
C ASN A 92 -93.79 2.33 44.89
N LEU A 93 -94.61 3.37 44.74
CA LEU A 93 -94.82 4.04 43.46
C LEU A 93 -93.54 4.73 42.95
N ALA A 94 -92.79 5.37 43.85
CA ALA A 94 -91.53 6.04 43.50
C ALA A 94 -90.44 5.06 43.09
N LEU A 95 -90.27 3.95 43.83
CA LEU A 95 -89.31 2.89 43.48
C LEU A 95 -89.75 2.12 42.22
N GLY A 96 -91.06 1.98 41.99
CA GLY A 96 -91.63 1.21 40.90
C GLY A 96 -91.68 1.93 39.55
N GLN A 97 -91.01 3.09 39.40
CA GLN A 97 -90.98 3.80 38.14
C GLN A 97 -90.32 2.95 37.04
N PRO A 98 -90.90 2.87 35.82
CA PRO A 98 -90.37 2.03 34.74
C PRO A 98 -88.91 2.30 34.40
N THR A 99 -88.48 3.57 34.44
CA THR A 99 -87.09 3.96 34.18
C THR A 99 -86.12 3.37 35.21
N LEU A 100 -86.50 3.32 36.49
CA LEU A 100 -85.66 2.75 37.55
C LEU A 100 -85.56 1.24 37.42
N ILE A 101 -86.70 0.57 37.22
CA ILE A 101 -86.76 -0.89 37.00
C ILE A 101 -85.96 -1.32 35.77
N ALA A 102 -85.95 -0.52 34.70
CA ALA A 102 -85.15 -0.79 33.50
C ALA A 102 -83.66 -0.51 33.68
N THR A 103 -83.27 0.26 34.70
CA THR A 103 -81.89 0.74 34.88
C THR A 103 -81.11 -0.05 35.93
N PHE A 104 -81.77 -0.45 37.01
CA PHE A 104 -81.17 -1.17 38.14
C PHE A 104 -81.64 -2.62 38.16
N MET A 105 -80.81 -3.52 38.68
CA MET A 105 -81.22 -4.90 38.94
C MET A 105 -82.34 -4.92 39.98
N SER A 106 -82.13 -4.16 41.06
CA SER A 106 -83.11 -3.89 42.11
C SER A 106 -82.92 -2.45 42.60
N ILE A 107 -84.00 -1.75 42.90
CA ILE A 107 -83.99 -0.43 43.54
C ILE A 107 -84.81 -0.50 44.81
N TYR A 108 -84.25 -0.04 45.93
CA TYR A 108 -84.85 -0.27 47.24
C TYR A 108 -84.55 0.84 48.23
N GLN A 109 -85.28 0.81 49.34
CA GLN A 109 -85.06 1.67 50.48
C GLN A 109 -85.13 0.88 51.78
N GLY A 110 -84.07 1.00 52.59
CA GLY A 110 -84.06 0.58 53.98
C GLY A 110 -84.29 1.78 54.89
N LYS A 111 -85.15 1.66 55.90
CA LYS A 111 -85.38 2.70 56.91
C LYS A 111 -84.68 2.36 58.22
N ARG A 112 -84.56 3.36 59.10
CA ARG A 112 -83.93 3.20 60.42
C ARG A 112 -84.63 2.18 61.33
N ASP A 113 -85.94 2.01 61.18
CA ASP A 113 -86.71 1.01 61.91
C ASP A 113 -86.47 -0.44 61.43
N GLY A 114 -85.70 -0.62 60.35
CA GLY A 114 -85.42 -1.92 59.74
C GLY A 114 -86.39 -2.30 58.63
N SER A 115 -87.43 -1.51 58.36
CA SER A 115 -88.32 -1.76 57.22
C SER A 115 -87.58 -1.62 55.90
N PHE A 116 -87.92 -2.49 54.96
CA PHE A 116 -87.28 -2.61 53.65
C PHE A 116 -88.34 -2.73 52.57
N VAL A 117 -88.14 -1.99 51.48
CA VAL A 117 -88.99 -2.01 50.29
C VAL A 117 -88.10 -2.07 49.06
N THR A 118 -88.36 -3.02 48.16
CA THR A 118 -87.58 -3.27 46.94
C THR A 118 -88.47 -3.39 45.71
N GLN A 119 -87.94 -2.97 44.55
CA GLN A 119 -88.56 -3.08 43.24
C GLN A 119 -87.54 -3.65 42.24
N PRO A 120 -87.88 -4.70 41.46
CA PRO A 120 -89.12 -5.47 41.56
C PRO A 120 -89.27 -6.14 42.94
N PRO A 121 -90.49 -6.47 43.39
CA PRO A 121 -90.70 -7.15 44.66
C PRO A 121 -90.00 -8.50 44.67
N ASP A 122 -89.33 -8.83 45.77
CA ASP A 122 -88.54 -10.06 45.92
C ASP A 122 -88.76 -10.66 47.32
N ASP A 123 -88.63 -11.98 47.42
CA ASP A 123 -88.83 -12.74 48.66
C ASP A 123 -87.56 -12.65 49.52
N MET A 124 -87.56 -11.71 50.46
CA MET A 124 -86.41 -11.45 51.32
C MET A 124 -86.23 -12.56 52.38
N PRO A 125 -84.99 -12.94 52.73
CA PRO A 125 -84.72 -13.83 53.85
C PRO A 125 -85.35 -13.33 55.16
N ALA A 126 -85.87 -14.24 56.00
CA ALA A 126 -86.57 -13.87 57.23
C ALA A 126 -85.68 -13.12 58.25
N ASP A 127 -84.37 -13.29 58.17
CA ASP A 127 -83.36 -12.63 58.99
C ASP A 127 -82.74 -11.38 58.34
N TYR A 128 -83.30 -10.91 57.22
CA TYR A 128 -82.78 -9.77 56.49
C TYR A 128 -82.97 -8.45 57.27
N ASP A 129 -81.85 -7.80 57.62
CA ASP A 129 -81.83 -6.44 58.15
C ASP A 129 -81.05 -5.51 57.21
N PRO A 130 -81.70 -4.53 56.54
CA PRO A 130 -81.02 -3.62 55.62
C PRO A 130 -79.90 -2.82 56.30
N ARG A 131 -79.99 -2.57 57.61
CA ARG A 131 -79.05 -1.72 58.37
C ARG A 131 -77.70 -2.39 58.60
N THR A 132 -77.62 -3.70 58.43
CA THR A 132 -76.38 -4.47 58.55
C THR A 132 -75.66 -4.64 57.21
N ARG A 133 -76.30 -4.24 56.10
CA ARG A 133 -75.76 -4.44 54.75
C ARG A 133 -74.70 -3.39 54.43
N PRO A 134 -73.66 -3.74 53.63
CA PRO A 134 -72.57 -2.82 53.29
C PRO A 134 -73.06 -1.48 52.74
N TRP A 135 -74.00 -1.51 51.79
CA TRP A 135 -74.56 -0.32 51.16
C TRP A 135 -75.21 0.65 52.16
N TYR A 136 -75.89 0.14 53.19
CA TYR A 136 -76.53 0.97 54.21
C TYR A 136 -75.48 1.55 55.16
N VAL A 137 -74.61 0.69 55.70
CA VAL A 137 -73.58 1.09 56.67
C VAL A 137 -72.64 2.12 56.06
N ASP A 138 -72.17 1.88 54.84
CA ASP A 138 -71.20 2.75 54.17
C ASP A 138 -71.82 4.08 53.74
N ALA A 139 -73.09 4.09 53.29
CA ALA A 139 -73.80 5.34 52.99
C ALA A 139 -74.05 6.19 54.25
N ILE A 140 -74.47 5.57 55.36
CA ILE A 140 -74.64 6.27 56.63
C ILE A 140 -73.30 6.84 57.13
N ARG A 141 -72.23 6.04 57.06
CA ARG A 141 -70.89 6.45 57.48
C ARG A 141 -70.37 7.62 56.63
N ALA A 142 -70.55 7.55 55.32
CA ALA A 142 -70.09 8.59 54.40
C ALA A 142 -70.96 9.87 54.46
N GLY A 143 -72.24 9.75 54.81
CA GLY A 143 -73.19 10.86 54.87
C GLY A 143 -73.54 11.47 53.51
N LYS A 144 -73.18 10.79 52.42
CA LYS A 144 -73.38 11.19 51.01
C LYS A 144 -73.57 9.95 50.15
N THR A 145 -73.90 10.14 48.88
CA THR A 145 -73.94 9.05 47.90
C THR A 145 -72.60 8.31 47.86
N ILE A 146 -72.66 6.99 47.78
CA ILE A 146 -71.51 6.08 47.69
C ILE A 146 -71.75 5.02 46.62
N LEU A 147 -70.67 4.48 46.09
CA LEU A 147 -70.65 3.21 45.37
C LEU A 147 -69.94 2.18 46.26
N THR A 148 -70.54 1.01 46.46
CA THR A 148 -69.91 -0.03 47.28
C THR A 148 -68.79 -0.73 46.52
N GLU A 149 -67.86 -1.34 47.26
CA GLU A 149 -67.06 -2.45 46.73
C GLU A 149 -67.97 -3.63 46.35
N PRO A 150 -67.55 -4.52 45.42
CA PRO A 150 -68.34 -5.70 45.08
C PRO A 150 -68.60 -6.62 46.27
N TYR A 151 -69.85 -7.04 46.41
CA TYR A 151 -70.27 -7.97 47.46
C TYR A 151 -71.34 -8.94 46.94
N LEU A 152 -71.55 -10.04 47.66
CA LEU A 152 -72.58 -11.01 47.30
C LEU A 152 -73.96 -10.47 47.67
N ASP A 153 -74.83 -10.45 46.67
CA ASP A 153 -76.23 -10.12 46.84
C ASP A 153 -76.90 -11.09 47.85
N ALA A 154 -77.84 -10.56 48.62
CA ALA A 154 -78.51 -11.32 49.67
C ALA A 154 -79.41 -12.43 49.10
N VAL A 155 -80.00 -12.21 47.93
CA VAL A 155 -80.98 -13.11 47.31
C VAL A 155 -80.33 -13.97 46.23
N THR A 156 -79.86 -13.34 45.14
CA THR A 156 -79.31 -14.00 43.95
C THR A 156 -77.97 -14.67 44.19
N LYS A 157 -77.25 -14.26 45.25
CA LYS A 157 -75.84 -14.63 45.52
C LYS A 157 -74.88 -14.23 44.39
N GLY A 158 -75.31 -13.43 43.42
CA GLY A 158 -74.45 -12.85 42.41
C GLY A 158 -73.59 -11.72 43.00
N LEU A 159 -72.44 -11.44 42.37
CA LEU A 159 -71.65 -10.26 42.73
C LEU A 159 -72.32 -9.01 42.16
N ILE A 160 -72.56 -8.05 43.05
CA ILE A 160 -73.17 -6.76 42.71
C ILE A 160 -72.35 -5.61 43.28
N VAL A 161 -72.56 -4.42 42.72
CA VAL A 161 -72.23 -3.15 43.36
C VAL A 161 -73.51 -2.36 43.57
N THR A 162 -73.58 -1.60 44.66
CA THR A 162 -74.76 -0.79 44.97
C THR A 162 -74.38 0.68 44.98
N LEU A 163 -75.17 1.48 44.26
CA LEU A 163 -75.20 2.92 44.45
C LEU A 163 -76.16 3.23 45.59
N ALA A 164 -75.64 3.78 46.68
CA ALA A 164 -76.43 4.03 47.88
C ALA A 164 -76.34 5.48 48.30
N THR A 165 -77.48 6.08 48.63
CA THR A 165 -77.53 7.47 49.10
C THR A 165 -78.42 7.62 50.35
N PRO A 166 -77.97 8.36 51.38
CA PRO A 166 -78.77 8.64 52.55
C PRO A 166 -80.00 9.50 52.23
N VAL A 167 -81.17 9.09 52.73
CA VAL A 167 -82.41 9.89 52.65
C VAL A 167 -82.45 10.84 53.84
N LYS A 168 -82.58 12.15 53.58
CA LYS A 168 -82.66 13.15 54.65
C LYS A 168 -84.10 13.21 55.18
N GLY A 169 -84.26 13.13 56.49
CA GLY A 169 -85.50 13.39 57.20
C GLY A 169 -85.46 14.69 57.98
N THR A 170 -86.57 15.03 58.63
CA THR A 170 -86.73 16.27 59.43
C THR A 170 -85.82 16.33 60.66
N SER A 171 -85.36 15.19 61.18
CA SER A 171 -84.52 15.06 62.38
C SER A 171 -83.19 14.32 62.13
N GLY A 172 -82.73 14.28 60.86
CA GLY A 172 -81.53 13.55 60.44
C GLY A 172 -81.86 12.49 59.39
N VAL A 173 -80.93 11.57 59.11
CA VAL A 173 -81.11 10.54 58.07
C VAL A 173 -82.28 9.60 58.41
N SER A 174 -83.27 9.47 57.54
CA SER A 174 -84.46 8.61 57.74
C SER A 174 -84.27 7.18 57.25
N GLY A 175 -83.31 6.97 56.34
CA GLY A 175 -82.98 5.69 55.75
C GLY A 175 -81.93 5.84 54.65
N VAL A 176 -81.77 4.80 53.84
CA VAL A 176 -80.86 4.79 52.69
C VAL A 176 -81.60 4.18 51.50
N ILE A 177 -81.49 4.80 50.34
CA ILE A 177 -81.90 4.21 49.06
C ILE A 177 -80.69 3.57 48.42
N GLY A 178 -80.85 2.35 47.93
CA GLY A 178 -79.83 1.59 47.21
C GLY A 178 -80.35 1.14 45.85
N GLY A 179 -79.52 1.26 44.83
CA GLY A 179 -79.75 0.71 43.48
C GLY A 179 -78.64 -0.25 43.10
N ASP A 180 -79.01 -1.51 42.90
CA ASP A 180 -78.07 -2.58 42.56
C ASP A 180 -77.74 -2.60 41.08
N LEU A 181 -76.45 -2.77 40.82
CA LEU A 181 -75.90 -2.93 39.48
C LEU A 181 -75.17 -4.27 39.43
N SER A 182 -75.58 -5.10 38.48
CA SER A 182 -74.89 -6.35 38.20
C SER A 182 -73.52 -6.08 37.60
N LEU A 183 -72.48 -6.74 38.14
CA LEU A 183 -71.13 -6.70 37.56
C LEU A 183 -71.12 -7.26 36.13
N GLU A 184 -72.06 -8.15 35.76
CA GLU A 184 -72.13 -8.71 34.41
C GLU A 184 -72.39 -7.64 33.34
N ILE A 185 -73.13 -6.58 33.67
CA ILE A 185 -73.37 -5.48 32.74
C ILE A 185 -72.07 -4.73 32.48
N LEU A 186 -71.28 -4.50 33.53
CA LEU A 186 -69.95 -3.91 33.39
C LEU A 186 -68.99 -4.83 32.61
N VAL A 187 -69.05 -6.16 32.83
CA VAL A 187 -68.31 -7.15 32.01
C VAL A 187 -68.66 -7.00 30.55
N LYS A 188 -69.96 -6.95 30.20
CA LYS A 188 -70.41 -6.81 28.81
C LYS A 188 -69.96 -5.48 28.20
N MET A 189 -70.04 -4.40 28.96
CA MET A 189 -69.59 -3.07 28.51
C MET A 189 -68.10 -3.07 28.18
N ILE A 190 -67.27 -3.56 29.10
CA ILE A 190 -65.81 -3.64 28.91
C ILE A 190 -65.44 -4.64 27.80
N SER A 191 -66.09 -5.81 27.74
CA SER A 191 -65.81 -6.86 26.75
C SER A 191 -66.27 -6.51 25.32
N SER A 192 -67.11 -5.48 25.17
CA SER A 192 -67.51 -4.95 23.86
C SER A 192 -66.37 -4.18 23.18
N LEU A 193 -65.38 -3.72 23.96
CA LEU A 193 -64.18 -3.07 23.43
C LEU A 193 -63.36 -4.09 22.64
N ARG A 194 -63.26 -3.87 21.33
CA ARG A 194 -62.41 -4.65 20.43
C ARG A 194 -61.07 -3.93 20.29
N LEU A 195 -60.10 -4.36 21.08
CA LEU A 195 -58.71 -3.97 20.88
C LEU A 195 -58.11 -4.85 19.78
N HIS A 196 -57.24 -4.28 18.97
CA HIS A 196 -56.49 -5.06 17.98
C HIS A 196 -55.55 -6.03 18.71
N GLY A 197 -55.34 -7.23 18.14
CA GLY A 197 -54.28 -8.13 18.59
C GLY A 197 -54.49 -8.79 19.95
N ASP A 198 -55.66 -9.37 20.18
CA ASP A 198 -56.05 -10.05 21.44
C ASP A 198 -55.96 -9.18 22.70
N GLY A 199 -55.95 -7.86 22.54
CA GLY A 199 -56.04 -6.95 23.67
C GLY A 199 -57.42 -7.00 24.35
N TYR A 200 -57.45 -6.71 25.64
CA TYR A 200 -58.69 -6.58 26.41
C TYR A 200 -58.58 -5.50 27.48
N ALA A 201 -59.75 -5.01 27.90
CA ALA A 201 -59.86 -4.13 29.05
C ALA A 201 -60.46 -4.89 30.24
N PHE A 202 -60.21 -4.39 31.44
CA PHE A 202 -60.72 -4.92 32.71
C PHE A 202 -60.77 -3.79 33.75
N LEU A 203 -61.47 -4.01 34.86
CA LEU A 203 -61.64 -3.01 35.93
C LEU A 203 -61.00 -3.50 37.21
N VAL A 204 -60.25 -2.63 37.88
CA VAL A 204 -59.63 -2.91 39.18
C VAL A 204 -59.94 -1.81 40.19
N ASP A 205 -59.92 -2.15 41.47
CA ASP A 205 -59.93 -1.14 42.55
C ASP A 205 -58.53 -0.58 42.83
N ALA A 206 -58.46 0.38 43.75
CA ALA A 206 -57.22 1.01 44.21
C ALA A 206 -56.19 0.04 44.83
N ASN A 207 -56.65 -1.13 45.30
CA ASN A 207 -55.81 -2.16 45.89
C ASN A 207 -55.37 -3.20 44.86
N GLY A 208 -55.71 -3.00 43.58
CA GLY A 208 -55.41 -3.94 42.50
C GLY A 208 -56.27 -5.21 42.54
N ARG A 209 -57.44 -5.21 43.19
CA ARG A 209 -58.41 -6.29 43.07
C ARG A 209 -59.19 -6.14 41.78
N ILE A 210 -59.29 -7.22 41.02
CA ILE A 210 -60.01 -7.28 39.75
C ILE A 210 -61.51 -7.33 40.04
N LEU A 211 -62.24 -6.30 39.61
CA LEU A 211 -63.69 -6.18 39.79
C LEU A 211 -64.43 -6.76 38.59
N VAL A 212 -63.90 -6.51 37.38
CA VAL A 212 -64.53 -6.91 36.12
C VAL A 212 -63.45 -7.38 35.17
N HIS A 213 -63.62 -8.56 34.57
CA HIS A 213 -62.65 -9.11 33.63
C HIS A 213 -63.37 -9.98 32.58
N PRO A 214 -62.92 -10.01 31.31
CA PRO A 214 -63.49 -10.88 30.28
C PRO A 214 -63.39 -12.38 30.63
N ASP A 215 -62.26 -12.80 31.22
CA ASP A 215 -62.14 -14.07 31.93
C ASP A 215 -62.68 -13.92 33.36
N THR A 216 -63.88 -14.43 33.58
CA THR A 216 -64.59 -14.37 34.87
C THR A 216 -63.88 -15.11 36.00
N SER A 217 -62.98 -16.04 35.70
CA SER A 217 -62.21 -16.77 36.71
C SER A 217 -61.15 -15.90 37.42
N LEU A 218 -60.91 -14.68 36.92
CA LEU A 218 -60.00 -13.71 37.48
C LEU A 218 -60.69 -12.64 38.35
N VAL A 219 -62.02 -12.58 38.33
CA VAL A 219 -62.78 -11.64 39.16
C VAL A 219 -62.52 -11.95 40.64
N MET A 220 -62.39 -10.89 41.46
CA MET A 220 -61.96 -10.87 42.86
C MET A 220 -60.51 -11.27 43.16
N LYS A 221 -59.72 -11.72 42.17
CA LYS A 221 -58.27 -11.93 42.35
C LYS A 221 -57.52 -10.61 42.36
N THR A 222 -56.34 -10.59 42.97
CA THR A 222 -55.45 -9.41 42.94
C THR A 222 -54.55 -9.42 41.71
N LEU A 223 -54.09 -8.24 41.28
CA LEU A 223 -53.06 -8.09 40.24
C LEU A 223 -51.79 -8.88 40.59
N ALA A 224 -51.44 -8.98 41.87
CA ALA A 224 -50.28 -9.74 42.33
C ALA A 224 -50.46 -11.26 42.14
N GLU A 225 -51.69 -11.79 42.30
CA GLU A 225 -52.00 -13.19 42.03
C GLU A 225 -52.00 -13.51 40.53
N VAL A 226 -52.47 -12.58 39.70
CA VAL A 226 -52.57 -12.76 38.25
C VAL A 226 -51.22 -12.54 37.55
N TYR A 227 -50.41 -11.62 38.06
CA TYR A 227 -49.09 -11.23 37.53
C TYR A 227 -48.00 -11.34 38.63
N PRO A 228 -47.62 -12.56 39.04
CA PRO A 228 -46.72 -12.76 40.17
C PRO A 228 -45.25 -12.40 39.87
N ALA A 229 -44.82 -12.49 38.61
CA ALA A 229 -43.44 -12.22 38.22
C ALA A 229 -43.11 -10.72 38.15
N ASN A 230 -44.06 -9.92 37.67
CA ASN A 230 -43.95 -8.47 37.62
C ASN A 230 -45.36 -7.89 37.70
N THR A 231 -45.78 -7.49 38.89
CA THR A 231 -47.13 -6.97 39.12
C THR A 231 -47.24 -5.57 38.53
N PRO A 232 -48.22 -5.30 37.65
CA PRO A 232 -48.34 -4.01 36.98
C PRO A 232 -48.75 -2.92 37.98
N VAL A 233 -48.18 -1.73 37.83
CA VAL A 233 -48.44 -0.57 38.69
C VAL A 233 -49.66 0.17 38.16
N LEU A 234 -50.54 0.65 39.05
CA LEU A 234 -51.72 1.45 38.70
C LEU A 234 -51.32 2.86 38.22
N SER A 235 -50.79 2.95 37.01
CA SER A 235 -50.39 4.19 36.36
C SER A 235 -50.67 4.17 34.86
N GLN A 236 -50.56 5.34 34.23
CA GLN A 236 -50.63 5.51 32.78
C GLN A 236 -49.32 5.13 32.06
N ASP A 237 -48.33 4.60 32.78
CA ASP A 237 -47.11 4.08 32.17
C ASP A 237 -47.30 2.62 31.77
N LEU A 238 -46.62 2.23 30.69
CA LEU A 238 -46.64 0.86 30.22
C LEU A 238 -45.87 -0.05 31.19
N SER A 239 -46.60 -0.94 31.86
CA SER A 239 -46.05 -2.03 32.65
C SER A 239 -45.93 -3.30 31.79
N GLU A 240 -44.74 -3.91 31.75
CA GLU A 240 -44.54 -5.20 31.08
C GLU A 240 -44.69 -6.33 32.09
N SER A 241 -45.78 -7.10 31.98
CA SER A 241 -46.12 -8.18 32.92
C SER A 241 -46.20 -9.53 32.21
N GLN A 242 -46.28 -10.62 32.96
CA GLN A 242 -46.49 -11.95 32.38
C GLN A 242 -47.74 -12.61 32.94
N HIS A 243 -48.57 -13.13 32.04
CA HIS A 243 -49.78 -13.87 32.38
C HIS A 243 -50.00 -15.01 31.37
N ALA A 244 -50.36 -16.19 31.87
CA ALA A 244 -50.62 -17.39 31.05
C ALA A 244 -49.48 -17.74 30.05
N GLY A 245 -48.22 -17.52 30.44
CA GLY A 245 -47.05 -17.79 29.60
C GLY A 245 -46.79 -16.75 28.50
N LYS A 246 -47.57 -15.68 28.44
CA LYS A 246 -47.43 -14.59 27.47
C LYS A 246 -46.93 -13.32 28.16
N SER A 247 -46.07 -12.57 27.47
CA SER A 247 -45.69 -11.23 27.89
C SER A 247 -46.76 -10.24 27.47
N GLN A 248 -47.28 -9.46 28.41
CA GLN A 248 -48.33 -8.48 28.18
C GLN A 248 -47.85 -7.08 28.55
N ILE A 249 -48.35 -6.10 27.81
CA ILE A 249 -48.24 -4.68 28.12
C ILE A 249 -49.54 -4.27 28.78
N VAL A 250 -49.46 -3.67 29.97
CA VAL A 250 -50.60 -3.24 30.77
C VAL A 250 -50.47 -1.75 31.11
N THR A 251 -51.54 -0.99 30.98
CA THR A 251 -51.67 0.40 31.44
C THR A 251 -53.00 0.60 32.15
N PHE A 252 -53.10 1.63 32.99
CA PHE A 252 -54.31 1.93 33.75
C PHE A 252 -54.76 3.39 33.58
N ALA A 253 -56.05 3.57 33.41
CA ALA A 253 -56.70 4.88 33.43
C ALA A 253 -57.66 4.98 34.63
N HIS A 254 -57.54 6.05 35.40
CA HIS A 254 -58.41 6.30 36.55
C HIS A 254 -59.83 6.65 36.12
N VAL A 255 -60.84 6.11 36.81
CA VAL A 255 -62.25 6.45 36.60
C VAL A 255 -62.62 7.58 37.56
N ASP A 256 -62.51 8.81 37.07
CA ASP A 256 -62.82 10.00 37.88
C ASP A 256 -64.30 10.09 38.25
N GLY A 257 -64.61 10.81 39.33
CA GLY A 257 -65.99 11.20 39.68
C GLY A 257 -66.83 10.09 40.31
N LEU A 258 -66.24 8.94 40.65
CA LEU A 258 -66.93 7.92 41.43
C LEU A 258 -66.93 8.27 42.93
N PRO A 259 -68.06 8.14 43.63
CA PRO A 259 -68.13 8.44 45.05
C PRO A 259 -67.57 7.27 45.89
N SER A 260 -66.63 7.59 46.77
CA SER A 260 -66.08 6.70 47.82
C SER A 260 -65.22 5.51 47.34
N VAL A 261 -65.06 5.32 46.04
CA VAL A 261 -64.19 4.28 45.45
C VAL A 261 -63.25 4.90 44.43
N ASN A 262 -62.05 4.33 44.29
CA ASN A 262 -61.13 4.67 43.19
C ASN A 262 -60.96 3.43 42.32
N TRP A 263 -61.51 3.50 41.12
CA TRP A 263 -61.44 2.40 40.16
C TRP A 263 -60.55 2.79 38.99
N TYR A 264 -59.91 1.79 38.39
CA TYR A 264 -59.05 1.95 37.24
C TYR A 264 -59.45 0.97 36.15
N VAL A 265 -59.52 1.47 34.92
CA VAL A 265 -59.61 0.60 33.74
C VAL A 265 -58.21 0.18 33.37
N GLY A 266 -57.91 -1.11 33.53
CA GLY A 266 -56.72 -1.74 33.00
C GLY A 266 -56.93 -2.10 31.53
N VAL A 267 -55.95 -1.78 30.69
CA VAL A 267 -55.90 -2.21 29.29
C VAL A 267 -54.66 -3.09 29.13
N ALA A 268 -54.87 -4.35 28.74
CA ALA A 268 -53.82 -5.33 28.54
C ALA A 268 -53.76 -5.76 27.06
N MET A 269 -52.55 -5.94 26.55
CA MET A 269 -52.31 -6.42 25.18
C MET A 269 -51.09 -7.33 25.15
N ASP A 270 -51.08 -8.33 24.27
CA ASP A 270 -49.92 -9.17 24.04
C ASP A 270 -48.76 -8.34 23.46
N LYS A 271 -47.57 -8.45 24.06
CA LYS A 271 -46.38 -7.69 23.65
C LYS A 271 -45.93 -8.04 22.25
N GLU A 272 -45.97 -9.32 21.87
CA GLU A 272 -45.53 -9.75 20.54
C GLU A 272 -46.45 -9.20 19.46
N ILE A 273 -47.76 -9.18 19.73
CA ILE A 273 -48.74 -8.64 18.79
C ILE A 273 -48.65 -7.12 18.72
N ALA A 274 -48.52 -6.44 19.87
CA ALA A 274 -48.35 -4.98 19.93
C ALA A 274 -47.14 -4.50 19.11
N TYR A 275 -46.07 -5.29 19.08
CA TYR A 275 -44.85 -4.98 18.33
C TYR A 275 -44.71 -5.75 17.01
N ALA A 276 -45.74 -6.49 16.56
CA ALA A 276 -45.67 -7.34 15.36
C ALA A 276 -45.33 -6.54 14.09
N ALA A 277 -45.84 -5.30 13.98
CA ALA A 277 -45.55 -4.40 12.87
C ALA A 277 -44.05 -4.06 12.72
N LEU A 278 -43.26 -4.11 13.81
CA LEU A 278 -41.79 -3.96 13.73
C LEU A 278 -41.13 -5.15 13.05
N GLY A 279 -41.71 -6.35 13.17
CA GLY A 279 -41.15 -7.56 12.59
C GLY A 279 -41.04 -7.48 11.08
N GLU A 280 -42.11 -7.01 10.42
CA GLU A 280 -42.15 -6.82 8.96
C GLU A 280 -41.17 -5.72 8.52
N PHE A 281 -41.15 -4.58 9.22
CA PHE A 281 -40.21 -3.51 8.91
C PHE A 281 -38.75 -3.98 9.04
N ARG A 282 -38.42 -4.65 10.14
CA ARG A 282 -37.08 -5.20 10.40
C ARG A 282 -36.68 -6.18 9.31
N ASN A 283 -37.56 -7.09 8.91
CA ASN A 283 -37.27 -8.03 7.83
C ASN A 283 -37.04 -7.30 6.49
N SER A 284 -37.86 -6.29 6.17
CA SER A 284 -37.66 -5.49 4.95
C SER A 284 -36.30 -4.77 4.97
N ALA A 285 -35.91 -4.21 6.12
CA ALA A 285 -34.66 -3.49 6.28
C ALA A 285 -33.45 -4.44 6.16
N ILE A 286 -33.54 -5.65 6.71
CA ILE A 286 -32.50 -6.69 6.55
C ILE A 286 -32.35 -7.08 5.08
N VAL A 287 -33.46 -7.34 4.37
CA VAL A 287 -33.42 -7.69 2.94
C VAL A 287 -32.81 -6.57 2.10
N ALA A 288 -33.26 -5.33 2.31
CA ALA A 288 -32.70 -4.15 1.65
C ALA A 288 -31.20 -3.98 1.94
N THR A 289 -30.78 -4.18 3.19
CA THR A 289 -29.36 -4.15 3.59
C THR A 289 -28.53 -5.20 2.85
N VAL A 290 -29.02 -6.45 2.80
CA VAL A 290 -28.31 -7.54 2.10
C VAL A 290 -28.15 -7.21 0.61
N ILE A 291 -29.22 -6.74 -0.04
CA ILE A 291 -29.17 -6.34 -1.45
C ILE A 291 -28.16 -5.20 -1.67
N ALA A 292 -28.18 -4.17 -0.81
CA ALA A 292 -27.25 -3.05 -0.90
C ALA A 292 -25.79 -3.49 -0.72
N VAL A 293 -25.50 -4.34 0.27
CA VAL A 293 -24.16 -4.89 0.50
C VAL A 293 -23.67 -5.69 -0.72
N VAL A 294 -24.50 -6.59 -1.26
CA VAL A 294 -24.14 -7.39 -2.45
C VAL A 294 -23.86 -6.49 -3.65
N LEU A 295 -24.71 -5.49 -3.90
CA LEU A 295 -24.51 -4.52 -4.98
C LEU A 295 -23.21 -3.72 -4.81
N ILE A 296 -22.92 -3.25 -3.60
CA ILE A 296 -21.68 -2.52 -3.30
C ILE A 296 -20.46 -3.40 -3.53
N ILE A 297 -20.46 -4.66 -3.07
CA ILE A 297 -19.35 -5.60 -3.28
C ILE A 297 -19.13 -5.84 -4.78
N LEU A 298 -20.20 -6.01 -5.55
CA LEU A 298 -20.13 -6.22 -6.99
C LEU A 298 -19.56 -4.99 -7.71
N LEU A 299 -20.09 -3.79 -7.41
CA LEU A 299 -19.61 -2.53 -7.99
C LEU A 299 -18.16 -2.23 -7.62
N LEU A 300 -17.78 -2.44 -6.35
CA LEU A 300 -16.41 -2.25 -5.88
C LEU A 300 -15.45 -3.25 -6.53
N GLY A 301 -15.89 -4.50 -6.71
CA GLY A 301 -15.13 -5.52 -7.43
C GLY A 301 -14.91 -5.16 -8.90
N MET A 302 -15.94 -4.67 -9.58
CA MET A 302 -15.84 -4.18 -10.96
C MET A 302 -14.90 -2.98 -11.04
N LEU A 303 -15.05 -1.99 -10.17
CA LEU A 303 -14.20 -0.80 -10.11
C LEU A 303 -12.72 -1.17 -9.88
N LEU A 304 -12.44 -2.02 -8.89
CA LEU A 304 -11.08 -2.49 -8.61
C LEU A 304 -10.48 -3.29 -9.77
N SER A 305 -11.29 -4.05 -10.52
CA SER A 305 -10.80 -4.78 -11.69
C SER A 305 -10.31 -3.86 -12.80
N VAL A 306 -10.95 -2.68 -12.95
CA VAL A 306 -10.54 -1.64 -13.90
C VAL A 306 -9.30 -0.90 -13.40
N LEU A 307 -9.32 -0.43 -12.14
CA LEU A 307 -8.22 0.33 -11.54
C LEU A 307 -6.91 -0.47 -11.47
N MET A 308 -6.97 -1.79 -11.26
CA MET A 308 -5.78 -2.65 -11.15
C MET A 308 -5.27 -3.17 -12.51
N ARG A 309 -5.95 -2.85 -13.62
CA ARG A 309 -5.55 -3.32 -14.96
C ARG A 309 -4.14 -2.84 -15.37
N PRO A 310 -3.74 -1.57 -15.18
CA PRO A 310 -2.39 -1.09 -15.52
C PRO A 310 -1.28 -1.82 -14.75
N LEU A 311 -1.49 -2.05 -13.45
CA LEU A 311 -0.53 -2.78 -12.61
C LEU A 311 -0.30 -4.22 -13.10
N ASN A 312 -1.39 -4.90 -13.53
CA ASN A 312 -1.28 -6.24 -14.11
C ASN A 312 -0.62 -6.25 -15.50
N LEU A 313 -0.66 -5.15 -16.25
CA LEU A 313 0.05 -5.01 -17.53
C LEU A 313 1.54 -4.79 -17.30
N MET A 314 1.91 -3.91 -16.37
CA MET A 314 3.30 -3.72 -15.94
C MET A 314 3.93 -5.01 -15.42
N GLY A 315 3.23 -5.72 -14.51
CA GLY A 315 3.72 -6.97 -13.96
C GLY A 315 3.99 -8.02 -15.05
N ARG A 316 3.15 -8.07 -16.09
CA ARG A 316 3.37 -8.92 -17.26
C ARG A 316 4.54 -8.46 -18.12
N ALA A 317 4.62 -7.18 -18.47
CA ALA A 317 5.73 -6.65 -19.26
C ALA A 317 7.10 -6.84 -18.57
N MET A 318 7.15 -6.67 -17.25
CA MET A 318 8.35 -6.89 -16.46
C MET A 318 8.72 -8.37 -16.36
N HIS A 319 7.72 -9.26 -16.26
CA HIS A 319 7.94 -10.70 -16.34
C HIS A 319 8.46 -11.12 -17.72
N ASP A 320 7.90 -10.58 -18.80
CA ASP A 320 8.30 -10.90 -20.18
C ASP A 320 9.75 -10.45 -20.47
N ILE A 321 10.18 -9.30 -19.94
CA ILE A 321 11.59 -8.85 -20.06
C ILE A 321 12.53 -9.74 -19.23
N ALA A 322 12.13 -10.13 -18.01
CA ALA A 322 13.00 -10.86 -17.10
C ALA A 322 13.10 -12.37 -17.41
N ALA A 323 11.99 -12.99 -17.83
CA ALA A 323 11.87 -14.42 -18.05
C ALA A 323 11.71 -14.83 -19.52
N GLY A 324 11.38 -13.88 -20.40
CA GLY A 324 11.31 -14.10 -21.85
C GLY A 324 12.66 -13.88 -22.53
N GLU A 325 12.63 -13.53 -23.82
CA GLU A 325 13.84 -13.27 -24.63
C GLU A 325 14.51 -11.91 -24.33
N GLY A 326 14.01 -11.17 -23.34
CA GLY A 326 14.54 -9.84 -23.01
C GLY A 326 14.32 -8.83 -24.14
N ASP A 327 13.18 -8.87 -24.82
CA ASP A 327 12.84 -7.92 -25.89
C ASP A 327 12.67 -6.48 -25.33
N LEU A 328 13.78 -5.75 -25.31
CA LEU A 328 13.86 -4.36 -24.88
C LEU A 328 13.23 -3.37 -25.89
N THR A 329 12.61 -3.83 -26.97
CA THR A 329 11.87 -2.93 -27.89
C THR A 329 10.45 -2.64 -27.41
N LYS A 330 9.92 -3.46 -26.50
CA LYS A 330 8.59 -3.25 -25.92
C LYS A 330 8.57 -2.01 -25.02
N ARG A 331 7.49 -1.24 -25.12
CA ARG A 331 7.20 -0.10 -24.25
C ARG A 331 5.78 -0.22 -23.71
N LEU A 332 5.56 0.24 -22.49
CA LEU A 332 4.23 0.36 -21.92
C LEU A 332 3.52 1.57 -22.54
N THR A 333 2.30 1.38 -23.02
CA THR A 333 1.44 2.48 -23.45
C THR A 333 0.90 3.20 -22.22
N ILE A 334 1.23 4.48 -22.09
CA ILE A 334 0.79 5.31 -20.96
C ILE A 334 -0.50 6.01 -21.35
N GLN A 335 -1.58 5.68 -20.64
CA GLN A 335 -2.93 6.21 -20.90
C GLN A 335 -3.48 7.03 -19.73
N SER A 336 -2.73 7.16 -18.64
CA SER A 336 -3.13 7.87 -17.42
C SER A 336 -1.97 8.75 -16.91
N GLU A 337 -2.31 9.83 -16.23
CA GLU A 337 -1.38 10.73 -15.54
C GLU A 337 -1.35 10.49 -14.01
N ASP A 338 -1.92 9.37 -13.56
CA ASP A 338 -1.92 8.94 -12.15
C ASP A 338 -0.61 8.26 -11.70
N GLU A 339 -0.60 7.67 -10.51
CA GLU A 339 0.54 6.94 -9.96
C GLU A 339 0.99 5.77 -10.85
N PHE A 340 0.08 5.15 -11.59
CA PHE A 340 0.42 4.09 -12.55
C PHE A 340 1.00 4.67 -13.84
N GLY A 341 0.55 5.85 -14.27
CA GLY A 341 1.17 6.62 -15.35
C GLY A 341 2.63 6.99 -15.03
N TYR A 342 2.88 7.49 -13.83
CA TYR A 342 4.22 7.81 -13.35
C TYR A 342 5.13 6.58 -13.31
N LEU A 343 4.65 5.47 -12.76
CA LEU A 343 5.39 4.20 -12.74
C LEU A 343 5.66 3.68 -14.17
N GLY A 344 4.75 3.94 -15.12
CA GLY A 344 4.88 3.52 -16.51
C GLY A 344 5.98 4.29 -17.24
N ASN A 345 6.07 5.59 -16.97
CA ASN A 345 7.14 6.44 -17.47
C ASN A 345 8.49 5.98 -16.91
N GLY A 346 8.56 5.72 -15.61
CA GLY A 346 9.77 5.20 -14.96
C GLY A 346 10.23 3.87 -15.56
N PHE A 347 9.31 2.95 -15.84
CA PHE A 347 9.62 1.69 -16.51
C PHE A 347 10.16 1.91 -17.93
N ASN A 348 9.51 2.74 -18.75
CA ASN A 348 9.97 3.01 -20.11
C ASN A 348 11.35 3.66 -20.15
N LEU A 349 11.63 4.61 -19.24
CA LEU A 349 12.95 5.24 -19.10
C LEU A 349 14.02 4.23 -18.67
N PHE A 350 13.69 3.31 -17.76
CA PHE A 350 14.58 2.22 -17.37
C PHE A 350 14.93 1.33 -18.58
N VAL A 351 13.94 0.89 -19.35
CA VAL A 351 14.15 0.06 -20.54
C VAL A 351 14.96 0.82 -21.61
N GLU A 352 14.73 2.12 -21.80
CA GLU A 352 15.50 2.96 -22.72
C GLU A 352 16.99 3.01 -22.35
N ARG A 353 17.32 3.23 -21.07
CA ARG A 353 18.72 3.24 -20.62
C ARG A 353 19.43 1.91 -20.81
N ILE A 354 18.73 0.79 -20.57
CA ILE A 354 19.30 -0.55 -20.82
C ILE A 354 19.51 -0.76 -22.33
N HIS A 355 18.53 -0.39 -23.15
CA HIS A 355 18.65 -0.51 -24.61
C HIS A 355 19.83 0.30 -25.17
N ASP A 356 20.02 1.54 -24.71
CA ASP A 356 21.15 2.38 -25.12
C ASP A 356 22.50 1.82 -24.66
N SER A 357 22.56 1.29 -23.43
CA SER A 357 23.76 0.61 -22.92
C SER A 357 24.11 -0.62 -23.75
N MET A 358 23.13 -1.42 -24.16
CA MET A 358 23.35 -2.57 -25.04
C MET A 358 23.84 -2.14 -26.43
N ARG A 359 23.35 -1.00 -26.95
CA ARG A 359 23.81 -0.43 -28.22
C ARG A 359 25.26 0.06 -28.13
N GLU A 360 25.64 0.69 -27.02
CA GLU A 360 27.01 1.12 -26.77
C GLU A 360 27.96 -0.08 -26.70
N VAL A 361 27.59 -1.14 -25.95
CA VAL A 361 28.36 -2.39 -25.88
C VAL A 361 28.54 -3.02 -27.26
N ALA A 362 27.49 -3.06 -28.09
CA ALA A 362 27.58 -3.58 -29.45
C ALA A 362 28.55 -2.75 -30.31
N SER A 363 28.48 -1.42 -30.23
CA SER A 363 29.40 -0.50 -30.92
C SER A 363 30.85 -0.71 -30.49
N SER A 364 31.11 -0.76 -29.17
CA SER A 364 32.45 -1.05 -28.64
C SER A 364 32.97 -2.41 -29.06
N THR A 365 32.09 -3.41 -29.20
CA THR A 365 32.47 -4.75 -29.69
C THR A 365 32.92 -4.71 -31.14
N VAL A 366 32.27 -3.91 -32.00
CA VAL A 366 32.69 -3.70 -33.40
C VAL A 366 34.05 -3.01 -33.46
N GLN A 367 34.24 -1.94 -32.68
CA GLN A 367 35.52 -1.24 -32.62
C GLN A 367 36.65 -2.15 -32.12
N LEU A 368 36.37 -2.98 -31.10
CA LEU A 368 37.33 -3.95 -30.58
C LEU A 368 37.73 -4.98 -31.65
N ASN A 369 36.77 -5.45 -32.45
CA ASN A 369 37.04 -6.35 -33.57
C ASN A 369 37.98 -5.69 -34.60
N GLU A 370 37.73 -4.43 -34.96
CA GLU A 370 38.58 -3.69 -35.89
C GLU A 370 40.02 -3.54 -35.35
N VAL A 371 40.17 -3.21 -34.06
CA VAL A 371 41.49 -3.12 -33.41
C VAL A 371 42.17 -4.50 -33.40
N ALA A 372 41.44 -5.58 -33.11
CA ALA A 372 42.00 -6.93 -33.15
C ALA A 372 42.52 -7.29 -34.54
N LEU A 373 41.80 -6.96 -35.61
CA LEU A 373 42.26 -7.16 -37.00
C LEU A 373 43.51 -6.34 -37.31
N ARG A 374 43.59 -5.09 -36.85
CA ARG A 374 44.80 -4.25 -37.01
C ARG A 374 46.00 -4.86 -36.29
N VAL A 375 45.81 -5.39 -35.08
CA VAL A 375 46.87 -6.07 -34.32
C VAL A 375 47.37 -7.31 -35.08
N VAL A 376 46.46 -8.14 -35.61
CA VAL A 376 46.84 -9.33 -36.42
C VAL A 376 47.69 -8.92 -37.62
N ASN A 377 47.29 -7.88 -38.36
CA ASN A 377 48.05 -7.39 -39.52
C ASN A 377 49.43 -6.84 -39.13
N ALA A 378 49.52 -6.12 -38.02
CA ALA A 378 50.79 -5.61 -37.49
C ALA A 378 51.71 -6.76 -37.05
N SER A 379 51.16 -7.79 -36.38
CA SER A 379 51.90 -9.00 -35.99
C SER A 379 52.45 -9.75 -37.20
N ASN A 380 51.66 -9.93 -38.27
CA ASN A 380 52.11 -10.55 -39.51
C ASN A 380 53.26 -9.75 -40.18
N SER A 381 53.12 -8.42 -40.22
CA SER A 381 54.16 -7.54 -40.78
C SER A 381 55.45 -7.59 -39.94
N SER A 382 55.32 -7.65 -38.61
CA SER A 382 56.47 -7.80 -37.71
C SER A 382 57.19 -9.13 -37.93
N MET A 383 56.46 -10.22 -38.17
CA MET A 383 57.04 -11.53 -38.44
C MET A 383 57.87 -11.50 -39.73
N LEU A 384 57.34 -10.91 -40.81
CA LEU A 384 58.07 -10.72 -42.07
C LEU A 384 59.34 -9.87 -41.88
N ASN A 385 59.25 -8.79 -41.10
CA ASN A 385 60.41 -7.95 -40.80
C ASN A 385 61.46 -8.70 -39.97
N SER A 386 61.04 -9.53 -39.01
CA SER A 386 61.93 -10.39 -38.23
C SER A 386 62.67 -11.40 -39.12
N ASP A 387 61.99 -12.02 -40.09
CA ASP A 387 62.62 -12.92 -41.06
C ASP A 387 63.66 -12.18 -41.93
N GLN A 388 63.32 -10.99 -42.44
CA GLN A 388 64.26 -10.15 -43.19
C GLN A 388 65.46 -9.72 -42.34
N GLN A 389 65.23 -9.35 -41.07
CA GLN A 389 66.29 -8.98 -40.16
C GLN A 389 67.21 -10.16 -39.84
N SER A 390 66.66 -11.36 -39.66
CA SER A 390 67.45 -12.59 -39.48
C SER A 390 68.37 -12.84 -40.68
N ASN A 391 67.84 -12.71 -41.91
CA ASN A 391 68.63 -12.84 -43.14
C ASN A 391 69.76 -11.80 -43.23
N ARG A 392 69.48 -10.53 -42.90
CA ARG A 392 70.51 -9.47 -42.86
C ARG A 392 71.58 -9.77 -41.82
N THR A 393 71.20 -10.25 -40.64
CA THR A 393 72.16 -10.65 -39.60
C THR A 393 73.07 -11.78 -40.09
N ASN A 394 72.53 -12.77 -40.81
CA ASN A 394 73.34 -13.83 -41.43
C ASN A 394 74.33 -13.28 -42.46
N SER A 395 73.92 -12.33 -43.31
CA SER A 395 74.83 -11.64 -44.24
C SER A 395 75.92 -10.86 -43.51
N VAL A 396 75.59 -10.17 -42.42
CA VAL A 396 76.58 -9.44 -41.61
C VAL A 396 77.57 -10.42 -40.96
N ALA A 397 77.11 -11.55 -40.44
CA ALA A 397 77.98 -12.58 -39.87
C ALA A 397 78.96 -13.13 -40.93
N ALA A 398 78.50 -13.34 -42.16
CA ALA A 398 79.37 -13.73 -43.28
C ALA A 398 80.43 -12.65 -43.59
N ALA A 399 80.02 -11.37 -43.66
CA ALA A 399 80.94 -10.26 -43.90
C ALA A 399 81.98 -10.10 -42.77
N ILE A 400 81.60 -10.34 -41.51
CA ILE A 400 82.55 -10.35 -40.38
C ILE A 400 83.60 -11.45 -40.53
N ASN A 401 83.20 -12.65 -40.98
CA ASN A 401 84.16 -13.73 -41.25
C ASN A 401 85.15 -13.35 -42.36
N GLU A 402 84.69 -12.74 -43.46
CA GLU A 402 85.58 -12.24 -44.53
C GLU A 402 86.50 -11.11 -44.04
N LEU A 403 85.98 -10.17 -43.24
CA LEU A 403 86.80 -9.13 -42.62
C LEU A 403 87.88 -9.72 -41.70
N GLY A 404 87.56 -10.78 -40.96
CA GLY A 404 88.53 -11.51 -40.15
C GLY A 404 89.68 -12.08 -40.99
N ALA A 405 89.37 -12.69 -42.13
CA ALA A 405 90.37 -13.20 -43.07
C ALA A 405 91.23 -12.07 -43.68
N ALA A 406 90.60 -10.98 -44.14
CA ALA A 406 91.30 -9.83 -44.72
C ALA A 406 92.22 -9.15 -43.69
N THR A 407 91.78 -9.03 -42.43
CA THR A 407 92.60 -8.46 -41.36
C THR A 407 93.84 -9.32 -41.09
N GLN A 408 93.70 -10.65 -41.11
CA GLN A 408 94.83 -11.57 -40.97
C GLN A 408 95.83 -11.45 -42.13
N GLU A 409 95.34 -11.29 -43.36
CA GLU A 409 96.16 -11.07 -44.55
C GLU A 409 96.91 -9.73 -44.49
N ILE A 410 96.23 -8.66 -44.07
CA ILE A 410 96.85 -7.34 -43.85
C ILE A 410 97.96 -7.44 -42.80
N ALA A 411 97.73 -8.14 -41.69
CA ALA A 411 98.74 -8.33 -40.65
C ALA A 411 99.98 -9.08 -41.18
N GLN A 412 99.79 -10.13 -41.99
CA GLN A 412 100.90 -10.83 -42.65
C GLN A 412 101.66 -9.93 -43.62
N ASN A 413 100.95 -9.15 -44.44
CA ASN A 413 101.58 -8.21 -45.38
C ASN A 413 102.38 -7.12 -44.68
N ALA A 414 101.85 -6.56 -43.58
CA ALA A 414 102.57 -5.59 -42.75
C ALA A 414 103.85 -6.20 -42.15
N ALA A 415 103.80 -7.44 -41.66
CA ALA A 415 104.97 -8.14 -41.14
C ALA A 415 106.04 -8.37 -42.23
N ARG A 416 105.64 -8.81 -43.42
CA ARG A 416 106.57 -8.96 -44.56
C ARG A 416 107.20 -7.64 -44.98
N ALA A 417 106.40 -6.57 -45.09
CA ALA A 417 106.90 -5.24 -45.45
C ALA A 417 107.90 -4.69 -44.41
N SER A 418 107.65 -4.94 -43.12
CA SER A 418 108.59 -4.61 -42.05
C SER A 418 109.91 -5.37 -42.19
N GLY A 419 109.86 -6.67 -42.50
CA GLY A 419 111.04 -7.48 -42.80
C GLY A 419 111.87 -6.95 -43.96
N HIS A 420 111.24 -6.72 -45.12
CA HIS A 420 111.92 -6.16 -46.29
C HIS A 420 112.52 -4.76 -46.03
N SER A 421 111.85 -3.93 -45.23
CA SER A 421 112.38 -2.62 -44.84
C SER A 421 113.63 -2.75 -43.95
N SER A 422 113.70 -3.77 -43.10
CA SER A 422 114.89 -4.08 -42.31
C SER A 422 116.06 -4.55 -43.18
N ASP A 423 115.81 -5.44 -44.14
CA ASP A 423 116.84 -5.93 -45.06
C ASP A 423 117.42 -4.81 -45.93
N ALA A 424 116.55 -3.93 -46.45
CA ALA A 424 116.98 -2.77 -47.22
C ALA A 424 117.87 -1.82 -46.40
N ARG A 425 117.58 -1.65 -45.10
CA ARG A 425 118.41 -0.85 -44.19
C ARG A 425 119.81 -1.45 -44.00
N THR A 426 119.90 -2.77 -43.85
CA THR A 426 121.19 -3.47 -43.75
C THR A 426 122.00 -3.32 -45.03
N LEU A 427 121.38 -3.55 -46.19
CA LEU A 427 122.06 -3.44 -47.48
C LEU A 427 122.55 -2.01 -47.78
N ALA A 428 121.77 -0.99 -47.39
CA ALA A 428 122.19 0.41 -47.51
C ALA A 428 123.40 0.73 -46.62
N SER A 429 123.46 0.15 -45.41
CA SER A 429 124.62 0.29 -44.51
C SER A 429 125.88 -0.32 -45.12
N ASP A 430 125.78 -1.54 -45.65
CA ASP A 430 126.91 -2.23 -46.30
C ASP A 430 127.39 -1.46 -47.54
N GLY A 431 126.45 -0.96 -48.35
CA GLY A 431 126.77 -0.12 -49.51
C GLY A 431 127.52 1.16 -49.15
N GLN A 432 127.17 1.79 -48.02
CA GLN A 432 127.85 2.99 -47.54
C GLN A 432 129.31 2.72 -47.14
N GLU A 433 129.60 1.54 -46.58
CA GLU A 433 130.97 1.14 -46.26
C GLU A 433 131.83 0.90 -47.53
N VAL A 434 131.25 0.22 -48.54
CA VAL A 434 131.93 -0.01 -49.83
C VAL A 434 132.24 1.31 -50.55
N VAL A 435 131.31 2.28 -50.55
CA VAL A 435 131.56 3.62 -51.12
C VAL A 435 132.69 4.33 -50.37
N GLY A 436 132.74 4.23 -49.04
CA GLY A 436 133.84 4.76 -48.23
C GLY A 436 135.22 4.19 -48.61
N GLN A 437 135.29 2.88 -48.87
CA GLN A 437 136.51 2.22 -49.34
C GLN A 437 136.93 2.70 -50.74
N ASN A 438 135.98 2.88 -51.66
CA ASN A 438 136.25 3.36 -53.03
C ASN A 438 136.81 4.79 -53.06
N ILE A 439 136.30 5.70 -52.22
CA ILE A 439 136.83 7.07 -52.11
C ILE A 439 138.30 7.06 -51.66
N ALA A 440 138.65 6.20 -50.70
CA ALA A 440 140.03 6.05 -50.24
C ALA A 440 140.97 5.46 -51.31
N ALA A 441 140.47 4.54 -52.15
CA ALA A 441 141.21 3.98 -53.27
C ALA A 441 141.47 5.04 -54.37
N MET A 442 140.45 5.83 -54.73
CA MET A 442 140.56 6.91 -55.72
C MET A 442 141.54 8.01 -55.30
N SER A 443 141.55 8.41 -54.02
CA SER A 443 142.53 9.37 -53.49
C SER A 443 143.98 8.86 -53.63
N ARG A 444 144.19 7.55 -53.45
CA ARG A 444 145.49 6.89 -53.64
C ARG A 444 145.91 6.86 -55.12
N LEU A 445 144.97 6.57 -56.02
CA LEU A 445 145.22 6.51 -57.46
C LEU A 445 145.58 7.89 -58.02
N SER A 446 144.83 8.93 -57.65
CA SER A 446 145.10 10.31 -58.05
C SER A 446 146.53 10.75 -57.70
N ARG A 447 147.00 10.40 -56.50
CA ARG A 447 148.37 10.70 -56.05
C ARG A 447 149.44 9.97 -56.87
N ARG A 448 149.17 8.73 -57.31
CA ARG A 448 150.07 7.97 -58.21
C ARG A 448 150.12 8.55 -59.62
N ILE A 449 148.99 9.02 -60.15
CA ILE A 449 148.94 9.67 -61.47
C ILE A 449 149.75 10.96 -61.45
N SER A 450 149.63 11.77 -60.39
CA SER A 450 150.38 13.04 -60.27
C SER A 450 151.90 12.82 -60.30
N ASN A 451 152.41 11.78 -59.63
CA ASN A 451 153.84 11.44 -59.66
C ASN A 451 154.29 10.92 -61.03
N ALA A 452 153.43 10.20 -61.76
CA ALA A 452 153.76 9.68 -63.09
C ALA A 452 153.93 10.82 -64.12
N SER A 453 153.09 11.85 -64.07
CA SER A 453 153.20 13.02 -64.95
C SER A 453 154.51 13.79 -64.76
N GLU A 454 155.00 13.92 -63.53
CA GLU A 454 156.27 14.60 -63.22
C GLU A 454 157.50 13.89 -63.82
N GLN A 455 157.47 12.56 -63.86
CA GLN A 455 158.54 11.77 -64.51
C GLN A 455 158.52 11.88 -66.04
N ILE A 456 157.33 11.98 -66.65
CA ILE A 456 157.18 12.16 -68.10
C ILE A 456 157.75 13.52 -68.55
N GLU A 457 157.48 14.59 -67.78
CA GLU A 457 158.02 15.93 -68.05
C GLU A 457 159.56 15.92 -68.09
N THR A 458 160.17 15.22 -67.11
CA THR A 458 161.64 15.09 -67.00
C THR A 458 162.25 14.33 -68.18
N LEU A 459 161.54 13.34 -68.73
CA LEU A 459 161.98 12.55 -69.88
C LEU A 459 161.93 13.37 -71.19
N ASN A 460 160.91 14.23 -71.34
CA ASN A 460 160.77 15.12 -72.49
C ASN A 460 161.99 16.06 -72.62
N THR A 461 162.44 16.63 -71.49
CA THR A 461 163.60 17.55 -71.45
C THR A 461 164.90 16.85 -71.85
N LYS A 462 165.10 15.57 -71.47
CA LYS A 462 166.28 14.80 -71.89
C LYS A 462 166.28 14.46 -73.38
N THR A 463 165.10 14.25 -73.96
CA THR A 463 164.95 13.87 -75.38
C THR A 463 165.25 15.06 -76.31
N ALA A 464 164.86 16.28 -75.92
CA ALA A 464 165.16 17.50 -76.68
C ALA A 464 166.67 17.77 -76.84
N ASN A 465 167.46 17.51 -75.79
CA ASN A 465 168.92 17.68 -75.84
C ASN A 465 169.62 16.72 -76.83
N ILE A 466 169.03 15.55 -77.13
CA ILE A 466 169.57 14.60 -78.10
C ILE A 466 169.40 15.11 -79.54
N GLY A 467 168.30 15.80 -79.85
CA GLY A 467 168.03 16.37 -81.18
C GLY A 467 169.07 17.41 -81.60
N GLN A 468 169.55 18.22 -80.65
CA GLN A 468 170.55 19.26 -80.89
C GLN A 468 171.94 18.70 -81.28
N ILE A 469 172.27 17.49 -80.84
CA ILE A 469 173.53 16.81 -81.19
C ILE A 469 173.50 16.28 -82.63
N LEU A 470 172.35 15.79 -83.09
CA LEU A 470 172.18 15.25 -84.45
C LEU A 470 172.31 16.33 -85.53
N GLU A 471 171.91 17.56 -85.24
CA GLU A 471 172.01 18.69 -86.18
C GLU A 471 173.47 19.06 -86.48
N VAL A 472 174.35 18.98 -85.48
CA VAL A 472 175.80 19.19 -85.64
C VAL A 472 176.45 18.10 -86.50
N ILE A 473 176.02 16.84 -86.35
CA ILE A 473 176.57 15.71 -87.11
C ILE A 473 176.20 15.81 -88.60
N THR A 474 174.97 16.26 -88.89
CA THR A 474 174.47 16.38 -90.27
C THR A 474 175.20 17.48 -91.04
N GLY A 475 175.57 18.58 -90.36
CA GLY A 475 176.34 19.68 -90.96
C GLY A 475 177.76 19.29 -91.39
N ILE A 476 178.42 18.39 -90.66
CA ILE A 476 179.80 17.96 -90.99
C ILE A 476 179.83 17.01 -92.20
N SER A 477 178.76 16.24 -92.43
CA SER A 477 178.71 15.22 -93.48
C SER A 477 178.54 15.78 -94.90
N GLN A 478 177.86 16.93 -95.07
CA GLN A 478 177.63 17.50 -96.40
C GLN A 478 178.87 18.17 -97.02
N GLN A 479 179.77 18.71 -96.20
CA GLN A 479 180.93 19.44 -96.73
C GLN A 479 182.07 18.53 -97.19
N THR A 480 182.12 17.28 -96.72
CA THR A 480 183.14 16.31 -97.17
C THR A 480 182.83 15.72 -98.54
N ASN A 481 181.54 15.59 -98.90
CA ASN A 481 181.11 14.97 -100.16
C ASN A 481 181.44 15.82 -101.40
N LEU A 482 181.45 17.15 -101.26
CA LEU A 482 181.69 18.06 -102.40
C LEU A 482 183.17 18.29 -102.72
N LEU A 483 184.09 17.88 -101.83
CA LEU A 483 185.54 17.93 -102.09
C LEU A 483 186.04 16.76 -102.95
N ALA A 484 185.29 15.66 -103.07
CA ALA A 484 185.81 14.42 -103.62
C ALA A 484 185.59 14.22 -105.13
N LEU A 485 184.49 14.70 -105.73
CA LEU A 485 184.05 14.11 -107.01
C LEU A 485 184.49 14.81 -108.30
N ASN A 486 184.81 16.11 -108.32
CA ASN A 486 185.20 16.77 -109.59
C ASN A 486 186.69 17.08 -109.76
N ALA A 487 187.53 16.43 -108.95
CA ALA A 487 188.95 16.23 -109.26
C ALA A 487 189.20 15.25 -110.43
N ALA A 488 188.18 14.61 -111.01
CA ALA A 488 188.39 13.39 -111.79
C ALA A 488 188.51 13.48 -113.33
N MET A 489 187.99 14.45 -114.10
CA MET A 489 188.17 14.41 -115.58
C MET A 489 188.04 15.76 -116.33
N LYS A 490 189.13 16.13 -117.03
CA LYS A 490 189.52 17.37 -117.81
C LYS A 490 188.89 17.43 -119.24
N PRO A 491 188.91 18.56 -120.05
CA PRO A 491 190.01 19.54 -120.21
C PRO A 491 189.74 21.06 -120.51
N ARG A 492 190.80 21.84 -120.19
CA ARG A 492 191.42 23.06 -120.78
C ARG A 492 190.72 24.46 -120.80
N ALA A 493 191.30 25.33 -119.94
CA ALA A 493 192.13 26.52 -120.25
C ALA A 493 191.57 27.95 -120.00
N ARG A 494 192.31 28.68 -119.13
CA ARG A 494 192.67 30.14 -119.08
C ARG A 494 191.50 31.18 -119.08
N VAL A 495 191.51 32.35 -118.41
CA VAL A 495 192.52 33.22 -117.76
C VAL A 495 191.82 34.43 -117.06
N LYS A 496 192.40 34.96 -115.94
CA LYS A 496 192.35 36.35 -115.35
C LYS A 496 190.99 37.03 -114.98
N PRO A 497 190.96 38.22 -114.32
CA PRO A 497 191.59 38.70 -113.07
C PRO A 497 190.60 39.50 -112.15
N ALA A 498 191.13 40.13 -111.05
CA ALA A 498 190.57 41.29 -110.29
C ALA A 498 189.30 41.02 -109.43
N GLU A 499 188.93 41.70 -108.33
CA GLU A 499 189.28 42.94 -107.59
C GLU A 499 188.53 42.84 -106.21
N VAL A 500 189.05 43.29 -105.06
CA VAL A 500 188.76 44.58 -104.36
C VAL A 500 187.26 44.90 -104.28
N SER A 501 186.56 44.93 -103.14
CA SER A 501 186.56 45.88 -102.00
C SER A 501 185.23 45.62 -101.24
N PRO A 502 184.89 46.33 -100.15
CA PRO A 502 185.57 46.51 -98.87
C PRO A 502 185.26 45.40 -97.85
#